data_AF-A0A970LBW8-F1
#
_entry.id   AF-A0A970LBW8-F1
#
_cell.length_a   1.000
_cell.length_b   1.000
_cell.length_c   1.000
_cell.angle_alpha   90.00
_cell.angle_beta   90.00
_cell.angle_gamma   90.00
#
_symmetry.space_group_name_H-M   'P 1'
#
loop_
_entity.id
_entity.type
_entity.pdbx_description
1 polymer ?
#
loop_
_entity_poly.entity_id
_entity_poly.type
_entity_poly.pdbx_seq_one_letter_code
_entity_poly.pdbx_strand_id
1 'polypeptide(L)'
;LCPVILTDNGSEFSNPKAIEFGPDEKGIRRTNVFYCDPSCPYQKGAIEVNHELIRRIVPKGYSFDSYNQDDIFLMMDHINSYKRKKLNNRSPYDAFSFYYGEDILKQLACKPVAAENIILKPGLLKK
;
A
#
# COMPACT_ATOMS: atom_id res chain seq x y z
N LEU A 1 -10.28 -5.67 9.34
CA LEU A 1 -9.03 -4.93 9.05
C LEU A 1 -7.82 -5.79 9.43
N CYS A 2 -6.66 -5.55 8.81
CA CYS A 2 -5.47 -6.41 8.82
C CYS A 2 -5.13 -6.97 10.21
N PRO A 3 -5.44 -8.25 10.49
CA PRO A 3 -5.26 -8.85 11.83
C PRO A 3 -3.79 -9.07 12.18
N VAL A 4 -2.92 -9.04 11.17
CA VAL A 4 -1.49 -9.29 11.25
C VAL A 4 -0.78 -8.28 10.35
N ILE A 5 0.31 -7.70 10.85
CA ILE A 5 1.21 -6.80 10.11
C ILE A 5 2.64 -7.33 10.30
N LEU A 6 3.39 -7.42 9.20
CA LEU A 6 4.83 -7.71 9.21
C LEU A 6 5.59 -6.44 8.81
N THR A 7 6.40 -5.88 9.71
CA THR A 7 7.22 -4.69 9.48
C THR A 7 8.72 -5.04 9.51
N ASP A 8 9.56 -4.09 9.12
CA ASP A 8 10.99 -4.17 9.42
C ASP A 8 11.25 -3.57 10.81
N ASN A 9 12.52 -3.60 11.23
CA ASN A 9 12.97 -3.04 12.49
C ASN A 9 13.23 -1.51 12.40
N GLY A 10 12.51 -0.82 11.52
CA GLY A 10 12.57 0.64 11.40
C GLY A 10 12.12 1.35 12.68
N SER A 11 12.68 2.54 12.90
CA SER A 11 12.45 3.33 14.11
C SER A 11 10.99 3.79 14.28
N GLU A 12 10.31 3.93 13.15
CA GLU A 12 8.90 4.30 13.00
C GLU A 12 7.97 3.22 13.59
N PHE A 13 8.45 1.97 13.64
CA PHE A 13 7.72 0.82 14.18
C PHE A 13 8.20 0.41 15.58
N SER A 14 8.99 1.24 16.27
CA SER A 14 9.58 0.91 17.58
C SER A 14 8.57 0.82 18.74
N ASN A 15 7.33 1.28 18.55
CA ASN A 15 6.27 1.22 19.56
C ASN A 15 5.13 0.27 19.14
N PRO A 16 5.30 -1.06 19.25
CA PRO A 16 4.30 -2.03 18.82
C PRO A 16 2.98 -1.88 19.56
N LYS A 17 2.99 -1.49 20.84
CA LYS A 17 1.75 -1.31 21.62
C LYS A 17 0.85 -0.23 21.01
N ALA A 18 1.41 0.89 20.56
CA ALA A 18 0.64 1.94 19.91
C ALA A 18 0.07 1.51 18.53
N ILE A 19 0.66 0.50 17.91
CA ILE A 19 0.21 -0.05 16.63
C ILE A 19 -0.87 -1.12 16.87
N GLU A 20 -0.58 -2.08 17.75
CA GLU A 20 -1.43 -3.22 18.10
C GLU A 20 -2.75 -2.82 18.76
N PHE A 21 -2.76 -1.73 19.53
CA PHE A 21 -3.92 -1.23 20.26
C PHE A 21 -4.40 0.10 19.66
N GLY A 22 -5.72 0.29 19.63
CA GLY A 22 -6.31 1.57 19.22
C GLY A 22 -6.10 2.67 20.28
N PRO A 23 -6.36 3.95 19.94
CA PRO A 23 -6.33 5.04 20.92
C PRO A 23 -7.45 4.91 21.96
N ASP A 24 -8.47 4.11 21.66
CA ASP A 24 -9.57 3.81 22.54
C ASP A 24 -9.05 3.15 23.84
N GLU A 25 -9.32 3.78 24.99
CA GLU A 25 -8.92 3.31 26.33
C GLU A 25 -9.48 1.92 26.71
N LYS A 26 -10.26 1.30 25.81
CA LYS A 26 -10.87 -0.03 25.96
C LYS A 26 -9.84 -1.16 25.92
N GLY A 27 -8.59 -0.89 25.52
CA GLY A 27 -7.53 -1.90 25.47
C GLY A 27 -7.76 -3.02 24.46
N ILE A 28 -8.66 -2.82 23.49
CA ILE A 28 -8.96 -3.83 22.47
C ILE A 28 -7.81 -3.86 21.46
N ARG A 29 -7.18 -5.04 21.32
CA ARG A 29 -6.15 -5.28 20.31
C ARG A 29 -6.79 -5.30 18.92
N ARG A 30 -6.33 -4.43 18.02
CA ARG A 30 -6.80 -4.34 16.63
C ARG A 30 -5.96 -5.12 15.63
N THR A 31 -4.69 -5.39 15.94
CA THR A 31 -3.76 -6.11 15.06
C THR A 31 -2.61 -6.72 15.87
N ASN A 32 -1.87 -7.65 15.27
CA ASN A 32 -0.63 -8.20 15.82
C ASN A 32 0.54 -7.78 14.92
N VAL A 33 1.57 -7.20 15.52
CA VAL A 33 2.74 -6.72 14.77
C VAL A 33 3.88 -7.71 14.94
N PHE A 34 4.45 -8.11 13.82
CA PHE A 34 5.63 -8.96 13.72
C PHE A 34 6.74 -8.21 12.99
N TYR A 35 7.98 -8.58 13.27
CA TYR A 35 9.16 -7.96 12.69
C TYR A 35 9.92 -9.00 11.87
N CYS A 36 10.51 -8.55 10.76
CA CYS A 36 11.47 -9.37 10.03
C CYS A 36 12.69 -9.70 10.88
N ASP A 37 13.30 -10.84 10.60
CA ASP A 37 14.57 -11.21 11.20
C ASP A 37 15.66 -10.18 10.86
N PRO A 38 16.62 -9.94 11.76
CA PRO A 38 17.73 -9.04 11.49
C PRO A 38 18.45 -9.39 10.18
N SER A 39 18.75 -8.37 9.38
CA SER A 39 19.43 -8.51 8.08
C SER A 39 18.71 -9.42 7.06
N CYS A 40 17.39 -9.64 7.19
CA CYS A 40 16.59 -10.47 6.28
C CYS A 40 15.54 -9.66 5.47
N PRO A 41 15.96 -8.67 4.64
CA PRO A 41 15.01 -7.80 3.91
C PRO A 41 14.15 -8.55 2.89
N TYR A 42 14.59 -9.73 2.44
CA TYR A 42 13.87 -10.58 1.49
C TYR A 42 12.51 -11.06 2.02
N GLN A 43 12.29 -11.08 3.35
CA GLN A 43 11.00 -11.42 3.96
C GLN A 43 9.87 -10.42 3.57
N LYS A 44 10.24 -9.24 3.06
CA LYS A 44 9.33 -8.20 2.54
C LYS A 44 9.51 -7.95 1.04
N GLY A 45 10.04 -8.91 0.27
CA GLY A 45 10.36 -8.70 -1.16
C GLY A 45 9.17 -8.25 -2.02
N ALA A 46 7.93 -8.61 -1.66
CA ALA A 46 6.74 -8.15 -2.37
C ALA A 46 6.45 -6.65 -2.16
N ILE A 47 6.80 -6.10 -0.99
CA ILE A 47 6.64 -4.68 -0.67
C ILE A 47 7.62 -3.84 -1.49
N GLU A 48 8.87 -4.29 -1.64
CA GLU A 48 9.88 -3.60 -2.44
C GLU A 48 9.48 -3.44 -3.91
N VAL A 49 8.87 -4.47 -4.51
CA VAL A 49 8.32 -4.36 -5.88
C VAL A 49 7.21 -3.30 -5.94
N ASN A 50 6.39 -3.19 -4.88
CA ASN A 50 5.35 -2.17 -4.83
C ASN A 50 5.95 -0.76 -4.64
N HIS A 51 7.00 -0.63 -3.83
CA HIS A 51 7.77 0.61 -3.70
C HIS A 51 8.38 1.04 -5.03
N GLU A 52 8.87 0.10 -5.84
CA GLU A 52 9.39 0.40 -7.18
C GLU A 52 8.32 1.05 -8.06
N LEU A 53 7.08 0.55 -8.06
CA LEU A 53 5.97 1.14 -8.82
C LEU A 53 5.67 2.58 -8.38
N ILE A 54 5.68 2.84 -7.08
CA ILE A 54 5.56 4.20 -6.54
C ILE A 54 6.71 5.07 -7.05
N ARG A 55 7.95 4.56 -7.03
CA ARG A 55 9.14 5.29 -7.48
C ARG A 55 9.24 5.51 -8.98
N ARG A 56 8.51 4.75 -9.81
CA ARG A 56 8.35 5.07 -11.24
C ARG A 56 7.53 6.35 -11.45
N ILE A 57 6.59 6.64 -10.54
CA ILE A 57 5.75 7.85 -10.58
C ILE A 57 6.43 9.01 -9.85
N VAL A 58 7.00 8.77 -8.67
CA VAL A 58 7.77 9.76 -7.89
C VAL A 58 9.23 9.32 -7.79
N PRO A 59 10.09 9.72 -8.74
CA PRO A 59 11.48 9.27 -8.80
C PRO A 59 12.27 9.59 -7.53
N LYS A 60 13.36 8.86 -7.32
CA LYS A 60 14.29 9.15 -6.24
C LYS A 60 14.83 10.58 -6.37
N GLY A 61 15.00 11.26 -5.24
CA GLY A 61 15.44 12.67 -5.18
C GLY A 61 14.30 13.68 -5.12
N TYR A 62 13.05 13.27 -5.34
CA TYR A 62 11.86 14.09 -5.14
C TYR A 62 11.23 13.80 -3.77
N SER A 63 10.85 14.85 -3.05
CA SER A 63 10.08 14.74 -1.80
C SER A 63 8.61 14.42 -2.08
N PHE A 64 7.95 13.77 -1.12
CA PHE A 64 6.51 13.57 -1.15
C PHE A 64 5.73 14.72 -0.49
N ASP A 65 6.40 15.68 0.15
CA ASP A 65 5.76 16.73 0.95
C ASP A 65 4.83 17.66 0.15
N SER A 66 5.01 17.74 -1.18
CA SER A 66 4.20 18.59 -2.06
C SER A 66 2.92 17.91 -2.57
N TYR A 67 2.72 16.64 -2.24
CA TYR A 67 1.54 15.86 -2.62
C TYR A 67 0.52 15.84 -1.49
N ASN A 68 -0.75 16.00 -1.85
CA ASN A 68 -1.86 15.86 -0.91
C ASN A 68 -2.44 14.44 -0.97
N GLN A 69 -3.47 14.18 -0.15
CA GLN A 69 -4.10 12.87 -0.10
C GLN A 69 -4.74 12.45 -1.43
N ASP A 70 -5.27 13.40 -2.22
CA ASP A 70 -5.86 13.13 -3.53
C ASP A 70 -4.80 12.74 -4.56
N ASP A 71 -3.63 13.38 -4.54
CA ASP A 71 -2.47 13.02 -5.36
C ASP A 71 -2.03 11.57 -5.05
N ILE A 72 -2.01 11.19 -3.76
CA ILE A 72 -1.66 9.83 -3.33
C ILE A 72 -2.73 8.81 -3.72
N PHE A 73 -4.02 9.14 -3.57
CA PHE A 73 -5.11 8.26 -4.02
C PHE A 73 -5.06 8.04 -5.51
N LEU A 74 -4.89 9.09 -6.31
CA LEU A 74 -4.71 8.99 -7.75
C LEU A 74 -3.54 8.04 -8.07
N MET A 75 -2.38 8.25 -7.47
CA MET A 75 -1.22 7.37 -7.68
C MET A 75 -1.55 5.89 -7.35
N MET A 76 -2.19 5.64 -6.22
CA MET A 76 -2.51 4.28 -5.78
C MET A 76 -3.58 3.61 -6.64
N ASP A 77 -4.59 4.34 -7.10
CA ASP A 77 -5.63 3.80 -8.00
C ASP A 77 -5.00 3.32 -9.32
N HIS A 78 -4.06 4.07 -9.88
CA HIS A 78 -3.31 3.65 -11.08
C HIS A 78 -2.42 2.42 -10.81
N ILE A 79 -1.72 2.38 -9.68
CA ILE A 79 -0.87 1.22 -9.29
C ILE A 79 -1.71 -0.04 -9.01
N ASN A 80 -2.86 0.13 -8.35
CA ASN A 80 -3.73 -0.97 -7.94
C ASN A 80 -4.59 -1.50 -9.10
N SER A 81 -4.74 -0.74 -10.17
CA SER A 81 -5.41 -1.16 -11.42
C SER A 81 -4.45 -1.83 -12.41
N TYR A 82 -3.14 -1.73 -12.18
CA TYR A 82 -2.15 -2.36 -13.05
C TYR A 82 -2.13 -3.89 -12.89
N LYS A 83 -2.35 -4.60 -14.00
CA LYS A 83 -2.36 -6.07 -14.05
C LYS A 83 -0.98 -6.65 -13.76
N ARG A 84 -0.93 -7.69 -12.93
CA ARG A 84 0.32 -8.35 -12.52
C ARG A 84 0.30 -9.81 -12.94
N LYS A 85 1.36 -10.27 -13.60
CA LYS A 85 1.51 -11.69 -13.99
C LYS A 85 1.41 -12.63 -12.79
N LYS A 86 1.97 -12.23 -11.63
CA LYS A 86 1.91 -12.98 -10.36
C LYS A 86 0.48 -13.16 -9.81
N LEU A 87 -0.45 -12.29 -10.22
CA LEU A 87 -1.87 -12.35 -9.84
C LEU A 87 -2.73 -12.94 -10.96
N ASN A 88 -2.19 -13.88 -11.75
CA ASN A 88 -2.88 -14.47 -12.91
C ASN A 88 -3.40 -13.40 -13.89
N ASN A 89 -2.60 -12.38 -14.17
CA ASN A 89 -2.94 -11.23 -15.02
C ASN A 89 -4.15 -10.40 -14.53
N ARG A 90 -4.51 -10.52 -13.25
CA ARG A 90 -5.46 -9.61 -12.59
C ARG A 90 -4.72 -8.44 -11.95
N SER A 91 -5.42 -7.34 -11.72
CA SER A 91 -4.91 -6.22 -10.94
C SER A 91 -5.04 -6.50 -9.43
N PRO A 92 -4.27 -5.82 -8.56
CA PRO A 92 -4.53 -5.82 -7.12
C PRO A 92 -5.97 -5.48 -6.75
N TYR A 93 -6.59 -4.54 -7.48
CA TYR A 93 -7.99 -4.17 -7.30
C TYR A 93 -8.92 -5.36 -7.54
N ASP A 94 -8.78 -6.02 -8.69
CA ASP A 94 -9.60 -7.20 -9.06
C ASP A 94 -9.41 -8.35 -8.06
N ALA A 95 -8.16 -8.59 -7.65
CA ALA A 95 -7.84 -9.63 -6.70
C ALA A 95 -8.48 -9.33 -5.33
N PHE A 96 -8.38 -8.10 -4.84
CA PHE A 96 -8.96 -7.70 -3.57
C PHE A 96 -10.50 -7.78 -3.61
N SER A 97 -11.13 -7.23 -4.65
CA SER A 97 -12.58 -7.27 -4.85
C SER A 97 -13.10 -8.72 -4.85
N PHE A 98 -12.38 -9.63 -5.52
CA PHE A 98 -12.73 -11.04 -5.55
C PHE A 98 -12.71 -11.72 -4.17
N TYR A 99 -11.72 -11.43 -3.32
CA TYR A 99 -11.59 -12.09 -2.01
C TYR A 99 -12.43 -11.43 -0.91
N TYR A 100 -12.62 -10.11 -0.97
CA TYR A 100 -13.16 -9.33 0.15
C TYR A 100 -14.42 -8.52 -0.19
N GLY A 101 -14.79 -8.47 -1.48
CA GLY A 101 -15.94 -7.73 -1.97
C GLY A 101 -15.65 -6.25 -2.24
N GLU A 102 -16.49 -5.69 -3.12
CA GLU A 102 -16.37 -4.30 -3.59
C GLU A 102 -16.67 -3.27 -2.49
N ASP A 103 -17.53 -3.61 -1.53
CA ASP A 103 -17.98 -2.64 -0.52
C ASP A 103 -16.84 -2.20 0.40
N ILE A 104 -15.86 -3.07 0.65
CA ILE A 104 -14.65 -2.70 1.40
C ILE A 104 -13.78 -1.74 0.57
N LEU A 105 -13.64 -1.97 -0.74
CA LEU A 105 -12.89 -1.06 -1.62
C LEU A 105 -13.53 0.32 -1.67
N LYS A 106 -14.87 0.40 -1.70
CA LYS A 106 -15.61 1.67 -1.61
C LYS A 106 -15.35 2.39 -0.29
N GLN A 107 -15.35 1.67 0.84
CA GLN A 107 -15.02 2.25 2.15
C GLN A 107 -13.56 2.75 2.23
N LEU A 108 -12.64 2.09 1.54
CA LEU A 108 -11.25 2.51 1.41
C LEU A 108 -11.01 3.59 0.34
N ALA A 109 -12.08 4.05 -0.32
CA ALA A 109 -12.06 5.01 -1.42
C ALA A 109 -11.18 4.60 -2.62
N CYS A 110 -10.92 3.30 -2.80
CA CYS A 110 -10.16 2.79 -3.94
C CYS A 110 -11.03 2.74 -5.20
N LYS A 111 -10.49 3.21 -6.33
CA LYS A 111 -11.21 3.23 -7.61
C LYS A 111 -10.41 2.51 -8.70
N PRO A 112 -11.08 1.73 -9.56
CA PRO A 112 -10.41 1.10 -10.68
C PRO A 112 -10.14 2.13 -11.78
N VAL A 113 -9.02 1.96 -12.48
CA VAL A 113 -8.61 2.76 -13.64
C VAL A 113 -8.59 1.84 -14.86
N ALA A 114 -9.26 2.27 -15.94
CA ALA A 114 -9.27 1.53 -17.20
C ALA A 114 -7.85 1.36 -17.75
N ALA A 115 -7.55 0.21 -18.35
CA ALA A 115 -6.18 -0.19 -18.69
C ALA A 115 -5.45 0.83 -19.60
N GLU A 116 -6.17 1.42 -20.53
CA GLU A 116 -5.73 2.46 -21.46
C GLU A 116 -5.37 3.78 -20.77
N ASN A 117 -5.93 4.03 -19.59
CA ASN A 117 -5.73 5.26 -18.82
C ASN A 117 -4.66 5.09 -17.73
N ILE A 118 -4.06 3.90 -17.57
CA ILE A 118 -3.06 3.67 -16.53
C ILE A 118 -1.74 4.37 -16.89
N ILE A 119 -1.24 5.22 -15.97
CA ILE A 119 0.01 5.96 -16.10
C ILE A 119 0.89 5.60 -14.90
N LEU A 120 2.00 4.91 -15.12
CA LEU A 120 2.97 4.54 -14.09
C LEU A 120 4.30 5.31 -14.24
N LYS A 121 4.22 6.57 -14.64
CA LYS A 121 5.36 7.45 -14.94
C LYS A 121 5.14 8.83 -14.32
N PRO A 122 6.17 9.68 -14.21
CA PRO A 122 6.07 10.93 -13.46
C PRO A 122 5.02 11.93 -13.97
N GLY A 123 4.61 11.81 -15.23
CA GLY A 123 3.53 12.62 -15.80
C GLY A 123 2.17 12.48 -15.11
N LEU A 124 1.94 11.44 -14.28
CA LEU A 124 0.68 11.28 -13.57
C LEU A 124 0.43 12.40 -12.54
N LEU A 125 1.48 12.80 -11.81
CA LEU A 125 1.41 13.78 -10.72
C LEU A 125 2.10 15.10 -11.07
N LYS A 126 2.36 15.37 -12.36
CA LYS A 126 2.93 16.64 -12.78
C LYS A 126 1.89 17.75 -12.60
N LYS A 127 2.25 18.73 -11.76
CA LYS A 127 1.59 20.04 -11.68
C LYS A 127 2.18 20.97 -12.74
#